data_AF-A0A534QKV4-F1
#
_entry.id   AF-A0A534QKV4-F1
#
_cell.length_a   1.000
_cell.length_b   1.000
_cell.length_c   1.000
_cell.angle_alpha   90.00
_cell.angle_beta   90.00
_cell.angle_gamma   90.00
#
_symmetry.space_group_name_H-M   'P 1'
#
loop_
_entity.id
_entity.type
_entity.pdbx_description
1 polymer ?
#
loop_
_entity_poly.entity_id
_entity_poly.type
_entity_poly.pdbx_seq_one_letter_code
_entity_poly.pdbx_strand_id
1 'polypeptide(L)'
;MAARIADKVGANVAIFGTLSRYHEREGTAWAVRTPASIAYEATLVHVPDGALLAVDRFEYAQQALSENLLQLPRFVEGGGRWLTREELLDQALARTAERYARTLGAPPTRR
;
A
#
# COMPACT_ATOMS: atom_id res chain seq x y z
N MET A 1 -20.82 3.96 -4.68
CA MET A 1 -20.62 3.13 -5.90
C MET A 1 -20.16 1.72 -5.55
N ALA A 2 -19.05 1.56 -4.83
CA ALA A 2 -18.49 0.25 -4.47
C ALA A 2 -19.48 -0.71 -3.77
N ALA A 3 -20.21 -0.24 -2.75
CA ALA A 3 -21.21 -1.07 -2.06
C ALA A 3 -22.34 -1.58 -2.99
N ARG A 4 -22.81 -0.75 -3.93
CA ARG A 4 -23.83 -1.15 -4.91
C ARG A 4 -23.32 -2.15 -5.95
N ILE A 5 -22.04 -2.11 -6.29
CA ILE A 5 -21.42 -3.10 -7.19
C ILE A 5 -21.23 -4.42 -6.43
N ALA A 6 -20.75 -4.34 -5.19
CA ALA A 6 -20.52 -5.50 -4.34
C ALA A 6 -21.82 -6.28 -4.07
N ASP A 7 -22.93 -5.57 -3.80
CA ASP A 7 -24.25 -6.16 -3.65
C ASP A 7 -24.70 -6.91 -4.92
N LYS A 8 -24.49 -6.31 -6.10
CA LYS A 8 -24.82 -6.94 -7.40
C LYS A 8 -24.01 -8.19 -7.74
N VAL A 9 -22.81 -8.34 -7.18
CA VAL A 9 -21.94 -9.50 -7.43
C VAL A 9 -21.97 -10.52 -6.28
N GLY A 10 -22.82 -10.31 -5.26
CA GLY A 10 -22.94 -11.21 -4.12
C GLY A 10 -21.75 -11.17 -3.16
N ALA A 11 -20.97 -10.09 -3.14
CA ALA A 11 -19.84 -9.93 -2.23
C ALA A 11 -20.29 -9.39 -0.87
N ASN A 12 -19.87 -10.04 0.22
CA ASN A 12 -20.17 -9.60 1.59
C ASN A 12 -19.32 -8.41 2.05
N VAL A 13 -18.21 -8.15 1.38
CA VAL A 13 -17.22 -7.14 1.76
C VAL A 13 -16.74 -6.41 0.50
N ALA A 14 -16.50 -5.11 0.62
CA ALA A 14 -15.88 -4.31 -0.42
C ALA A 14 -14.67 -3.57 0.13
N ILE A 15 -13.65 -3.41 -0.71
CA ILE A 15 -12.52 -2.52 -0.46
C ILE A 15 -12.59 -1.40 -1.49
N PHE A 16 -12.46 -0.17 -1.04
CA PHE A 16 -12.24 0.98 -1.92
C PHE A 16 -11.11 1.81 -1.36
N GLY A 17 -10.35 2.46 -2.24
CA GLY A 17 -9.23 3.29 -1.81
C GLY A 17 -9.01 4.48 -2.72
N THR A 18 -8.27 5.46 -2.20
CA THR A 18 -7.85 6.66 -2.90
C THR A 18 -6.33 6.75 -2.85
N LEU A 19 -5.70 6.83 -4.02
CA LEU A 19 -4.27 7.09 -4.17
C LEU A 19 -4.06 8.61 -4.29
N SER A 20 -3.60 9.25 -3.21
CA SER A 20 -3.42 10.70 -3.12
C SER A 20 -2.03 11.18 -3.53
N ARG A 21 -1.03 10.28 -3.54
CA ARG A 21 0.32 10.55 -4.07
C ARG A 21 0.83 9.33 -4.81
N TYR A 22 1.39 9.55 -6.00
CA TYR A 22 1.96 8.50 -6.84
C TYR A 22 3.10 9.04 -7.70
N HIS A 23 4.22 9.35 -7.05
CA HIS A 23 5.35 10.04 -7.65
C HIS A 23 6.52 9.08 -7.85
N GLU A 24 7.08 9.07 -9.06
CA GLU A 24 8.23 8.25 -9.41
C GLU A 24 9.54 8.84 -8.87
N ARG A 25 10.54 7.99 -8.64
CA ARG A 25 11.90 8.45 -8.34
C ARG A 25 12.55 9.09 -9.57
N GLU A 26 13.38 10.10 -9.32
CA GLU A 26 14.24 10.70 -10.31
C GLU A 26 15.70 10.28 -10.08
N GLY A 27 16.27 9.53 -11.02
CA GLY A 27 17.61 8.98 -10.97
C GLY A 27 17.64 7.49 -11.32
N THR A 28 18.64 6.77 -10.80
CA THR A 28 18.83 5.34 -11.01
C THR A 28 18.38 4.53 -9.80
N ALA A 29 18.39 3.20 -9.91
CA ALA A 29 18.08 2.32 -8.79
C ALA A 29 19.12 2.42 -7.66
N TRP A 30 20.29 3.03 -7.88
CA TRP A 30 21.38 3.13 -6.90
C TRP A 30 21.77 4.57 -6.55
N ALA A 31 21.20 5.56 -7.23
CA ALA A 31 21.42 6.97 -6.95
C ALA A 31 20.20 7.77 -7.43
N VAL A 32 19.45 8.36 -6.51
CA VAL A 32 18.30 9.21 -6.84
C VAL A 32 18.53 10.62 -6.32
N ARG A 33 18.01 11.59 -7.07
CA ARG A 33 17.89 12.98 -6.64
C ARG A 33 16.62 13.19 -5.81
N THR A 34 15.52 12.66 -6.32
CA THR A 34 14.22 12.65 -5.63
C THR A 34 13.74 11.21 -5.59
N PRO A 35 13.37 10.66 -4.44
CA PRO A 35 12.99 9.27 -4.37
C PRO A 35 11.49 9.09 -4.66
N ALA A 36 11.06 7.84 -4.86
CA ALA A 36 9.66 7.56 -5.13
C ALA A 36 8.82 7.81 -3.87
N SER A 37 7.58 8.26 -4.07
CA SER A 37 6.65 8.47 -2.96
C SER A 37 5.23 8.11 -3.32
N ILE A 38 4.56 7.45 -2.38
CA ILE A 38 3.16 7.06 -2.50
C ILE A 38 2.39 7.42 -1.24
N ALA A 39 1.10 7.73 -1.41
CA ALA A 39 0.18 7.90 -0.31
C ALA A 39 -1.20 7.41 -0.73
N TYR A 40 -1.81 6.55 0.08
CA TYR A 40 -3.18 6.11 -0.14
C TYR A 40 -3.92 5.87 1.17
N GLU A 41 -5.24 5.87 1.06
CA GLU A 41 -6.16 5.33 2.05
C GLU A 41 -6.96 4.20 1.40
N ALA A 42 -7.09 3.07 2.09
CA ALA A 42 -7.97 1.97 1.72
C ALA A 42 -8.98 1.76 2.85
N THR A 43 -10.24 1.53 2.50
CA THR A 43 -11.33 1.29 3.44
C THR A 43 -11.99 -0.04 3.14
N LEU A 44 -12.13 -0.87 4.17
CA LEU A 44 -12.83 -2.14 4.17
C LEU A 44 -14.24 -1.94 4.73
N VAL A 45 -15.26 -2.30 3.97
CA VAL A 45 -16.67 -2.18 4.39
C VAL A 45 -17.41 -3.50 4.28
N HIS A 46 -18.25 -3.77 5.26
CA HIS A 46 -19.27 -4.82 5.19
C HIS A 46 -20.42 -4.29 4.31
N VAL A 47 -20.73 -5.03 3.25
CA VAL A 47 -21.67 -4.58 2.21
C VAL A 47 -23.13 -4.63 2.67
N PRO A 48 -23.59 -5.68 3.40
CA PRO A 48 -25.00 -5.80 3.81
C PRO A 48 -25.53 -4.63 4.66
N ASP A 49 -24.72 -4.10 5.57
CA ASP A 49 -25.13 -3.03 6.50
C ASP A 49 -24.34 -1.73 6.33
N GLY A 50 -23.35 -1.71 5.43
CA GLY A 50 -22.48 -0.56 5.20
C GLY A 50 -21.46 -0.30 6.30
N ALA A 51 -21.28 -1.21 7.26
CA ALA A 51 -20.38 -1.00 8.38
C ALA A 51 -18.93 -0.88 7.91
N LEU A 52 -18.22 0.13 8.44
CA LEU A 52 -16.78 0.26 8.25
C LEU A 52 -16.07 -0.76 9.12
N LEU A 53 -15.38 -1.71 8.50
CA LEU A 53 -14.66 -2.78 9.20
C LEU A 53 -13.23 -2.37 9.53
N ALA A 54 -12.54 -1.68 8.62
CA ALA A 54 -11.18 -1.20 8.81
C ALA A 54 -10.84 -0.06 7.84
N VAL A 55 -9.86 0.76 8.24
CA VAL A 55 -9.18 1.70 7.34
C VAL A 55 -7.68 1.47 7.47
N ASP A 56 -6.99 1.45 6.34
CA ASP A 56 -5.55 1.42 6.27
C ASP A 56 -5.04 2.67 5.53
N ARG A 57 -4.15 3.41 6.20
CA ARG A 57 -3.52 4.61 5.64
C ARG A 57 -2.04 4.33 5.49
N PHE A 58 -1.57 4.49 4.27
CA PHE A 58 -0.16 4.35 3.97
C PHE A 58 0.35 5.64 3.36
N GLU A 59 1.34 6.24 3.99
CA GLU A 59 2.11 7.31 3.40
C GLU A 59 3.58 6.94 3.50
N TYR A 60 4.26 6.98 2.35
CA TYR A 60 5.68 6.75 2.29
C TYR A 60 6.30 7.68 1.26
N ALA A 61 7.12 8.61 1.75
CA ALA A 61 8.18 9.21 0.98
C ALA A 61 9.47 8.53 1.41
N GLN A 62 10.15 7.84 0.49
CA GLN A 62 11.55 7.50 0.71
C GLN A 62 12.32 8.81 0.97
N GLN A 63 13.36 8.80 1.81
CA GLN A 63 14.29 9.93 1.89
C GLN A 63 15.33 9.80 0.78
N ALA A 64 15.75 10.91 0.16
CA ALA A 64 16.85 10.88 -0.80
C ALA A 64 18.13 10.52 -0.05
N LEU A 65 18.80 9.40 -0.38
CA LEU A 65 19.99 8.99 0.38
C LEU A 65 21.18 9.94 0.21
N SER A 66 21.17 10.88 -0.74
CA SER A 66 22.19 11.94 -0.82
C SER A 66 22.34 12.74 0.47
N GLU A 67 21.32 12.77 1.32
CA GLU A 67 21.38 13.45 2.62
C GLU A 67 21.78 12.54 3.79
N ASN A 68 21.68 11.20 3.72
CA ASN A 68 21.92 10.31 4.88
C ASN A 68 22.13 8.82 4.53
N LEU A 69 23.20 8.46 3.81
CA LEU A 69 23.53 7.06 3.45
C LEU A 69 23.85 6.14 4.64
N LEU A 70 24.25 6.67 5.80
CA LEU A 70 24.75 5.87 6.94
C LEU A 70 23.65 5.41 7.92
N GLN A 71 22.37 5.76 7.71
CA GLN A 71 21.32 5.61 8.74
C GLN A 71 20.04 4.86 8.33
N LEU A 72 19.97 4.15 7.19
CA LEU A 72 18.69 3.58 6.71
C LEU A 72 18.64 2.04 6.65
N PRO A 73 18.07 1.37 7.67
CA PRO A 73 17.73 -0.05 7.64
C PRO A 73 16.86 -0.47 6.43
N ARG A 74 16.01 0.44 5.94
CA ARG A 74 15.03 0.19 4.86
C ARG A 74 15.63 0.12 3.45
N PHE A 75 16.82 0.66 3.22
CA PHE A 75 17.54 0.48 1.94
C PHE A 75 17.95 -0.99 1.77
N VAL A 76 18.32 -1.64 2.88
CA VAL A 76 18.70 -3.05 2.91
C VAL A 76 17.49 -3.95 2.67
N GLU A 77 16.33 -3.63 3.25
CA GLU A 77 15.06 -4.36 3.01
C GLU A 77 14.62 -4.31 1.53
N GLY A 78 14.93 -3.23 0.80
CA GLY A 78 14.70 -3.10 -0.64
C GLY A 78 15.74 -3.81 -1.53
N GLY A 79 16.67 -4.57 -0.96
CA GLY A 79 17.75 -5.23 -1.69
C GLY A 79 18.89 -4.29 -2.11
N GLY A 80 19.08 -3.17 -1.40
CA GLY A 80 20.15 -2.22 -1.69
C GLY A 80 19.88 -1.34 -2.91
N ARG A 81 18.60 -1.03 -3.19
CA ARG A 81 18.18 -0.15 -4.27
C ARG A 81 16.94 0.66 -3.94
N TRP A 82 16.75 1.77 -4.64
CA TRP A 82 15.53 2.56 -4.59
C TRP A 82 14.43 1.89 -5.40
N LEU A 83 13.33 1.61 -4.70
CA LEU A 83 12.13 1.06 -5.30
C LEU A 83 11.41 2.10 -6.18
N THR A 84 10.78 1.65 -7.26
CA THR A 84 9.85 2.49 -8.03
C THR A 84 8.56 2.71 -7.26
N ARG A 85 7.73 3.65 -7.70
CA ARG A 85 6.41 3.88 -7.11
C ARG A 85 5.50 2.65 -7.21
N GLU A 86 5.58 1.87 -8.29
CA GLU A 86 4.83 0.62 -8.49
C GLU A 86 5.24 -0.41 -7.43
N GLU A 87 6.56 -0.62 -7.26
CA GLU A 87 7.08 -1.58 -6.29
C GLU A 87 6.72 -1.20 -4.85
N LEU A 88 6.74 0.10 -4.54
CA LEU A 88 6.28 0.61 -3.24
C LEU A 88 4.79 0.33 -3.04
N LEU A 89 3.97 0.57 -4.06
CA LEU A 89 2.54 0.38 -3.99
C LEU A 89 2.19 -1.10 -3.82
N ASP A 90 2.80 -1.99 -4.60
CA ASP A 90 2.57 -3.43 -4.52
C ASP A 90 2.93 -3.99 -3.15
N GLN A 91 4.09 -3.61 -2.60
CA GLN A 91 4.48 -4.03 -1.25
C GLN A 91 3.54 -3.49 -0.17
N ALA A 92 3.08 -2.24 -0.30
CA ALA A 92 2.16 -1.64 0.66
C ALA A 92 0.76 -2.27 0.60
N LEU A 93 0.23 -2.51 -0.61
CA LEU A 93 -1.05 -3.16 -0.82
C LEU A 93 -1.03 -4.62 -0.35
N ALA A 94 0.08 -5.34 -0.54
CA ALA A 94 0.23 -6.70 -0.01
C ALA A 94 0.09 -6.73 1.53
N ARG A 95 0.77 -5.82 2.24
CA ARG A 95 0.63 -5.69 3.71
C ARG A 95 -0.77 -5.28 4.13
N THR A 96 -1.43 -4.43 3.35
CA THR A 96 -2.83 -4.02 3.57
C THR A 96 -3.77 -5.21 3.46
N ALA A 97 -3.62 -6.02 2.41
CA ALA A 97 -4.39 -7.23 2.18
C ALA A 97 -4.22 -8.23 3.32
N GLU A 98 -2.99 -8.44 3.80
CA GLU A 98 -2.72 -9.29 4.97
C GLU A 98 -3.42 -8.77 6.25
N ARG A 99 -3.39 -7.45 6.49
CA ARG A 99 -4.11 -6.85 7.61
C ARG A 99 -5.61 -7.10 7.52
N TYR A 100 -6.21 -6.89 6.34
CA TYR A 100 -7.64 -7.14 6.14
C TYR A 100 -8.01 -8.61 6.21
N ALA A 101 -7.19 -9.52 5.69
CA ALA A 101 -7.40 -10.95 5.84
C ALA A 101 -7.46 -11.35 7.34
N ARG A 102 -6.58 -10.79 8.18
CA ARG A 102 -6.63 -10.98 9.63
C ARG A 102 -7.89 -10.39 10.26
N THR A 103 -8.30 -9.18 9.86
CA THR A 103 -9.56 -8.55 10.33
C THR A 103 -10.78 -9.40 10.00
N LEU A 104 -10.79 -10.04 8.83
CA LEU A 104 -11.88 -10.91 8.37
C LEU A 104 -11.80 -12.34 8.93
N GLY A 105 -10.75 -12.69 9.68
CA GLY A 105 -10.53 -14.05 10.16
C GLY A 105 -10.22 -15.07 9.04
N ALA A 106 -9.75 -14.60 7.87
CA ALA A 106 -9.40 -15.48 6.76
C ALA A 106 -8.08 -16.24 7.03
N PRO A 107 -7.96 -17.52 6.63
CA PRO A 107 -6.72 -18.26 6.80
C PRO A 107 -5.58 -17.63 5.96
N PRO A 108 -4.33 -17.70 6.42
CA PRO A 108 -3.19 -17.14 5.70
C PRO A 108 -3.08 -17.80 4.31
N THR A 109 -2.95 -16.98 3.28
CA THR A 109 -2.75 -17.44 1.90
C THR A 109 -1.35 -18.07 1.81
N ARG A 110 -1.28 -19.40 1.75
CA ARG A 110 -0.03 -20.14 1.56
C ARG A 110 0.45 -19.87 0.13
N ARG A 111 1.61 -19.22 -0.02
CA ARG A 111 2.30 -19.08 -1.32
C ARG A 111 2.90 -20.41 -1.75
#